data_AF-A0A927NLM9-F1
#
_entry.id   AF-A0A927NLM9-F1
#
_cell.length_a   1.000
_cell.length_b   1.000
_cell.length_c   1.000
_cell.angle_alpha   90.00
_cell.angle_beta   90.00
_cell.angle_gamma   90.00
#
_symmetry.space_group_name_H-M   'P 1'
#
loop_
_entity.id
_entity.type
_entity.pdbx_description
1 polymer ?
#
loop_
_entity_poly.entity_id
_entity_poly.type
_entity_poly.pdbx_seq_one_letter_code
_entity_poly.pdbx_strand_id
1 'polypeptide(L)'
;MNEVLSAETVKKLTAPFLEKGFTFEYFHQKGGDSSCVYVYRFKKGKDFFDWREVSHSSEMHLIVSVNGEYRFPNIEKLYKKQSRAFKWKHLFKKPTIDERRAYFASLLNAELAKDNSDFFGIKL
;
A
#
# COMPACT_ATOMS: atom_id res chain seq x y z
N MET A 1 -18.85 7.07 5.42
CA MET A 1 -18.02 6.56 6.53
C MET A 1 -16.63 7.14 6.34
N ASN A 2 -16.18 7.93 7.31
CA ASN A 2 -15.22 9.04 7.19
C ASN A 2 -13.88 8.72 6.52
N GLU A 3 -13.48 9.55 5.55
CA GLU A 3 -12.15 9.51 4.90
C GLU A 3 -10.99 9.66 5.90
N VAL A 4 -11.24 10.35 7.02
CA VAL A 4 -10.29 10.48 8.15
C VAL A 4 -10.02 9.14 8.84
N LEU A 5 -11.02 8.27 8.98
CA LEU A 5 -10.87 6.93 9.57
C LEU A 5 -10.05 6.00 8.66
N SER A 6 -10.04 6.29 7.35
CA SER A 6 -9.31 5.53 6.33
C SER A 6 -7.80 5.73 6.46
N ALA A 7 -7.35 6.99 6.55
CA ALA A 7 -5.93 7.33 6.64
C ALA A 7 -5.31 6.88 7.95
N GLU A 8 -6.02 7.01 9.08
CA GLU A 8 -5.55 6.50 10.37
C GLU A 8 -5.41 4.98 10.39
N THR A 9 -6.35 4.26 9.77
CA THR A 9 -6.28 2.80 9.67
C THR A 9 -5.06 2.36 8.86
N VAL A 10 -4.84 2.98 7.69
CA VAL A 10 -3.65 2.69 6.88
C VAL A 10 -2.37 3.03 7.63
N LYS A 11 -2.32 4.19 8.30
CA LYS A 11 -1.17 4.61 9.11
C LYS A 11 -0.85 3.61 10.23
N LYS A 12 -1.88 3.06 10.91
CA LYS A 12 -1.70 2.02 11.93
C LYS A 12 -1.17 0.71 11.33
N LEU A 13 -1.73 0.26 10.21
CA LEU A 13 -1.30 -0.96 9.52
C LEU A 13 0.14 -0.90 8.98
N THR A 14 0.64 0.31 8.76
CA THR A 14 1.95 0.61 8.18
C THR A 14 2.88 1.31 9.18
N ALA A 15 2.58 1.25 10.49
CA ALA A 15 3.42 1.82 11.54
C ALA A 15 4.91 1.40 11.45
N PRO A 16 5.27 0.16 11.05
CA PRO A 16 6.67 -0.22 10.87
C PRO A 16 7.45 0.66 9.88
N PHE A 17 6.80 1.25 8.87
CA PHE A 17 7.46 2.18 7.96
C PHE A 17 7.84 3.49 8.66
N LEU A 18 7.00 3.97 9.57
CA LEU A 18 7.30 5.17 10.37
C LEU A 18 8.50 4.93 11.27
N GLU A 19 8.59 3.75 11.88
CA GLU A 19 9.75 3.32 12.68
C GLU A 19 11.04 3.22 11.86
N LYS A 20 10.92 2.89 10.56
CA LYS A 20 12.01 2.91 9.58
C LYS A 20 12.30 4.29 9.00
N GLY A 21 11.76 5.36 9.59
CA GLY A 21 12.07 6.75 9.23
C GLY A 21 11.32 7.28 8.01
N PHE A 22 10.23 6.63 7.58
CA PHE A 22 9.35 7.19 6.57
C PHE A 22 8.40 8.23 7.18
N THR A 23 8.11 9.29 6.43
CA THR A 23 7.03 10.23 6.76
C THR A 23 5.77 9.87 5.98
N PHE A 24 4.60 10.06 6.60
CA PHE A 24 3.31 9.71 6.02
C PHE A 24 2.54 10.96 5.57
N GLU A 25 2.06 10.90 4.33
CA GLU A 25 1.19 11.91 3.73
C GLU A 25 -0.06 11.22 3.16
N TYR A 26 -1.20 11.88 3.30
CA TYR A 26 -2.46 11.42 2.74
C TYR A 26 -3.07 12.53 1.89
N PHE A 27 -3.44 12.19 0.66
CA PHE A 27 -4.18 13.06 -0.24
C PHE A 27 -5.03 12.22 -1.19
N HIS A 28 -5.86 12.89 -1.98
CA HIS A 28 -6.76 12.26 -2.92
C HIS A 28 -6.64 12.94 -4.27
N GLN A 29 -6.74 12.16 -5.35
CA GLN A 29 -6.69 12.64 -6.73
C GLN A 29 -8.04 12.35 -7.37
N LYS A 30 -8.76 13.39 -7.77
CA LYS A 30 -10.03 13.24 -8.49
C LYS A 30 -9.73 12.99 -9.97
N GLY A 31 -10.24 11.90 -10.53
CA GLY A 31 -10.20 11.63 -11.96
C GLY A 31 -11.10 12.59 -12.74
N GLY A 32 -10.98 12.56 -14.07
CA GLY A 32 -11.95 13.23 -14.95
C GLY A 32 -13.32 12.53 -14.95
N ASP A 33 -13.36 11.27 -14.54
CA ASP A 33 -14.57 10.51 -14.22
C ASP A 33 -14.97 10.71 -12.75
N SER A 34 -16.10 10.15 -12.33
CA SER A 34 -16.54 10.21 -10.93
C SER A 34 -15.66 9.39 -9.96
N SER A 35 -14.51 8.88 -10.41
CA SER A 35 -13.57 8.13 -9.60
C SER A 35 -12.60 9.06 -8.85
N CYS A 36 -12.28 8.67 -7.62
CA CYS A 36 -11.28 9.32 -6.79
C CYS A 36 -10.22 8.28 -6.39
N VAL A 37 -8.94 8.64 -6.50
CA VAL A 37 -7.84 7.81 -6.05
C VAL A 37 -7.34 8.35 -4.72
N TYR A 38 -7.50 7.56 -3.66
CA TYR A 38 -6.91 7.82 -2.36
C TYR A 38 -5.44 7.42 -2.39
N VAL A 39 -4.56 8.33 -2.02
CA VAL A 39 -3.11 8.14 -2.08
C VAL A 39 -2.53 8.27 -0.67
N TYR A 40 -1.97 7.16 -0.19
CA TYR A 40 -1.23 7.07 1.06
C TYR A 40 0.26 7.01 0.71
N ARG A 41 0.95 8.13 0.87
CA ARG A 41 2.34 8.30 0.47
C ARG A 41 3.26 8.17 1.68
N PHE A 42 4.31 7.38 1.52
CA PHE A 42 5.37 7.20 2.49
C PHE A 42 6.67 7.71 1.89
N LYS A 43 7.22 8.80 2.40
CA LYS A 43 8.45 9.42 1.89
C LYS A 43 9.65 9.08 2.78
N LYS A 44 10.81 8.93 2.15
CA LYS A 44 12.10 8.85 2.83
C LYS A 44 13.15 9.61 2.02
N GLY A 45 13.50 10.80 2.50
CA GLY A 45 14.31 11.75 1.72
C GLY A 45 13.59 12.14 0.42
N LYS A 46 14.24 11.89 -0.72
CA LYS A 46 13.69 12.15 -2.06
C LYS A 46 12.85 11.00 -2.63
N ASP A 47 12.96 9.81 -2.03
CA ASP A 47 12.29 8.61 -2.50
C ASP A 47 10.94 8.45 -1.78
N PHE A 48 10.00 7.75 -2.41
CA PHE A 48 8.71 7.49 -1.78
C PHE A 48 8.03 6.26 -2.36
N PHE A 49 7.04 5.74 -1.64
CA PHE A 49 6.05 4.86 -2.26
C PHE A 49 4.63 5.34 -1.98
N ASP A 50 3.76 5.14 -2.95
CA ASP A 50 2.33 5.39 -2.88
C ASP A 50 1.60 4.05 -2.78
N TRP A 51 0.87 3.86 -1.69
CA TRP A 51 -0.27 2.96 -1.69
C TRP A 51 -1.47 3.75 -2.23
N ARG A 52 -2.00 3.31 -3.37
CA ARG A 52 -3.20 3.89 -3.99
C ARG A 52 -4.41 2.98 -3.86
N GLU A 53 -5.55 3.57 -3.50
CA GLU A 53 -6.84 2.90 -3.41
C GLU A 53 -7.84 3.65 -4.31
N VAL A 54 -8.48 2.95 -5.24
CA VAL A 54 -9.42 3.57 -6.18
C VAL A 54 -10.83 3.50 -5.60
N SER A 55 -11.51 4.64 -5.48
CA SER A 55 -12.89 4.74 -4.99
C SER A 55 -13.82 3.84 -5.80
N HIS A 56 -14.78 3.19 -5.14
CA HIS A 56 -15.73 2.26 -5.78
C HIS A 56 -15.09 1.03 -6.43
N SER A 57 -13.77 0.91 -6.37
CA SER A 57 -13.02 -0.26 -6.78
C SER A 57 -12.47 -0.96 -5.55
N SER A 58 -12.15 -2.24 -5.73
CA SER A 58 -11.49 -3.05 -4.70
C SER A 58 -9.99 -3.18 -4.95
N GLU A 59 -9.48 -2.38 -5.88
CA GLU A 59 -8.10 -2.39 -6.33
C GLU A 59 -7.21 -1.51 -5.45
N MET A 60 -6.04 -2.05 -5.14
CA MET A 60 -4.95 -1.36 -4.47
C MET A 60 -3.70 -1.48 -5.33
N HIS A 61 -3.03 -0.36 -5.53
CA HIS A 61 -1.85 -0.28 -6.40
C HIS A 61 -0.66 0.24 -5.59
N LEU A 62 0.53 -0.30 -5.87
CA LEU A 62 1.78 0.18 -5.31
C LEU A 62 2.58 0.90 -6.39
N ILE A 63 2.97 2.13 -6.10
CA ILE A 63 3.93 2.88 -6.92
C ILE A 63 5.13 3.20 -6.05
N VAL A 64 6.34 3.02 -6.56
CA VAL A 64 7.57 3.33 -5.85
C VAL A 64 8.36 4.30 -6.71
N SER A 65 8.82 5.41 -6.13
CA SER A 65 9.74 6.35 -6.77
C SER A 65 11.10 6.25 -6.10
N VAL A 66 12.13 5.93 -6.89
CA VAL A 66 13.51 5.82 -6.43
C VAL A 66 14.38 6.68 -7.33
N ASN A 67 15.09 7.66 -6.77
CA ASN A 67 15.92 8.62 -7.51
C ASN A 67 15.18 9.34 -8.66
N GLY A 68 13.87 9.56 -8.53
CA GLY A 68 13.04 10.18 -9.57
C GLY A 68 12.50 9.22 -10.63
N GLU A 69 12.89 7.95 -10.61
CA GLU A 69 12.33 6.91 -11.49
C GLU A 69 11.12 6.25 -10.84
N TYR A 70 10.04 6.09 -11.60
CA TYR A 70 8.83 5.41 -11.15
C TYR A 70 8.88 3.92 -11.46
N ARG A 71 8.55 3.11 -10.46
CA ARG A 71 8.44 1.65 -10.51
C ARG A 71 7.04 1.24 -10.08
N PHE A 72 6.52 0.20 -10.73
CA PHE A 72 5.16 -0.30 -10.50
C PHE A 72 5.21 -1.78 -10.10
N PRO A 73 5.78 -2.10 -8.92
CA PRO A 73 5.91 -3.48 -8.48
C PRO A 73 4.53 -4.12 -8.26
N ASN A 74 4.33 -5.29 -8.87
CA ASN A 74 3.15 -6.10 -8.58
C ASN A 74 3.40 -6.93 -7.31
N ILE A 75 3.07 -6.36 -6.16
CA ILE A 75 3.38 -6.97 -4.86
C ILE A 75 2.67 -8.32 -4.66
N GLU A 76 1.47 -8.49 -5.21
CA GLU A 76 0.77 -9.78 -5.15
C GLU A 76 1.50 -10.89 -5.91
N LYS A 77 2.13 -10.54 -7.04
CA LYS A 77 2.95 -11.47 -7.84
C LYS A 77 4.29 -11.79 -7.16
N LEU A 78 4.82 -10.89 -6.35
CA LEU A 78 6.02 -11.15 -5.55
C LEU A 78 5.71 -12.08 -4.37
N TYR A 79 4.56 -11.89 -3.73
CA TYR A 79 4.11 -12.66 -2.56
C TYR A 79 3.02 -13.68 -2.89
N LYS A 80 3.24 -14.50 -3.93
CA LYS A 80 2.23 -15.43 -4.46
C LYS A 80 1.62 -16.36 -3.41
N LYS A 81 2.39 -16.80 -2.41
CA LYS A 81 1.89 -17.72 -1.37
C LYS A 81 0.85 -17.03 -0.48
N GLN A 82 1.16 -15.82 -0.01
CA GLN A 82 0.25 -14.98 0.77
C GLN A 82 -0.98 -14.60 -0.06
N SER A 83 -0.76 -14.21 -1.32
CA SER A 83 -1.85 -13.85 -2.26
C SER A 83 -2.81 -15.01 -2.51
N ARG A 84 -2.27 -16.24 -2.66
CA ARG A 84 -3.09 -17.44 -2.79
C ARG A 84 -3.88 -17.69 -1.51
N ALA A 85 -3.23 -17.69 -0.34
CA ALA A 85 -3.90 -17.92 0.94
C ALA A 85 -5.06 -16.95 1.18
N PHE A 86 -4.86 -15.66 0.86
CA PHE A 86 -5.93 -14.66 0.93
C PHE A 86 -7.09 -14.97 -0.04
N LYS A 87 -6.78 -15.33 -1.30
CA LYS A 87 -7.80 -15.73 -2.27
C LYS A 87 -8.60 -16.95 -1.81
N TRP A 88 -7.93 -17.96 -1.27
CA TRP A 88 -8.58 -19.17 -0.72
C TRP A 88 -9.53 -18.84 0.43
N LYS A 89 -9.12 -17.97 1.35
CA LYS A 89 -9.96 -17.52 2.47
C LYS A 89 -11.24 -16.80 2.02
N HIS A 90 -11.18 -16.13 0.86
CA HIS A 90 -12.25 -15.30 0.34
C HIS A 90 -12.94 -15.87 -0.91
N LEU A 91 -12.82 -17.19 -1.15
CA LEU A 91 -13.48 -17.85 -2.29
C LEU A 91 -15.00 -17.74 -2.26
N PHE A 92 -15.61 -17.79 -1.07
CA PHE A 92 -17.07 -17.79 -0.89
C PHE A 92 -17.63 -16.44 -0.44
N LYS A 93 -16.77 -15.49 -0.08
CA LYS A 93 -17.18 -14.17 0.41
C LYS A 93 -16.19 -13.11 0.00
N LYS A 94 -16.68 -12.05 -0.65
CA LYS A 94 -15.86 -10.88 -1.01
C LYS A 94 -15.24 -10.28 0.26
N PRO A 95 -13.93 -10.02 0.27
CA PRO A 95 -13.28 -9.39 1.41
C PRO A 95 -13.80 -7.96 1.59
N THR A 96 -13.91 -7.55 2.85
CA THR A 96 -14.19 -6.16 3.21
C THR A 96 -13.01 -5.25 2.83
N ILE A 97 -13.24 -3.93 2.80
CA ILE A 97 -12.18 -2.96 2.52
C ILE A 97 -11.06 -3.07 3.57
N ASP A 98 -11.40 -3.19 4.84
CA ASP A 98 -10.40 -3.29 5.92
C ASP A 98 -9.60 -4.60 5.84
N GLU A 99 -10.23 -5.72 5.49
CA GLU A 99 -9.51 -6.98 5.24
C GLU A 99 -8.54 -6.85 4.06
N ARG A 100 -8.93 -6.15 2.99
CA ARG A 100 -8.03 -5.88 1.86
C ARG A 100 -6.87 -4.98 2.27
N ARG A 101 -7.13 -3.95 3.08
CA ARG A 101 -6.08 -3.06 3.58
C ARG A 101 -5.10 -3.83 4.46
N ALA A 102 -5.61 -4.62 5.40
CA ALA A 102 -4.78 -5.47 6.25
C ALA A 102 -3.94 -6.46 5.42
N TYR A 103 -4.53 -7.08 4.40
CA TYR A 103 -3.81 -7.94 3.47
C TYR A 103 -2.72 -7.19 2.70
N PHE A 104 -3.04 -6.05 2.07
CA PHE A 104 -2.05 -5.29 1.31
C PHE A 104 -0.91 -4.77 2.20
N ALA A 105 -1.23 -4.25 3.38
CA ALA A 105 -0.24 -3.88 4.39
C ALA A 105 0.63 -5.08 4.82
N SER A 106 0.05 -6.27 4.96
CA SER A 106 0.83 -7.47 5.29
C SER A 106 1.87 -7.81 4.22
N LEU A 107 1.57 -7.57 2.94
CA LEU A 107 2.53 -7.76 1.87
C LEU A 107 3.63 -6.72 1.90
N LEU A 108 3.29 -5.46 2.16
CA LEU A 108 4.25 -4.36 2.31
C LEU A 108 5.19 -4.60 3.50
N ASN A 109 4.63 -4.99 4.64
CA ASN A 109 5.39 -5.30 5.85
C ASN A 109 6.28 -6.54 5.64
N ALA A 110 5.83 -7.53 4.87
CA ALA A 110 6.67 -8.67 4.50
C ALA A 110 7.86 -8.26 3.62
N GLU A 111 7.70 -7.27 2.73
CA GLU A 111 8.82 -6.70 1.98
C GLU A 111 9.76 -5.92 2.88
N LEU A 112 9.23 -5.09 3.77
CA LEU A 112 10.02 -4.31 4.73
C LEU A 112 10.83 -5.20 5.68
N ALA A 113 10.31 -6.39 6.00
CA ALA A 113 10.93 -7.35 6.91
C ALA A 113 11.98 -8.26 6.24
N LYS A 114 12.19 -8.16 4.92
CA LYS A 114 13.33 -8.84 4.30
C LYS A 114 14.62 -8.29 4.92
N ASP A 115 15.61 -9.17 5.15
CA ASP A 115 16.97 -8.81 5.58
C ASP A 115 17.77 -8.11 4.46
N ASN A 116 17.13 -7.15 3.78
CA ASN A 116 17.69 -6.34 2.74
C ASN A 116 17.78 -4.90 3.28
N SER A 117 18.84 -4.19 2.91
CA SER A 117 19.02 -2.77 3.25
C SER A 117 18.09 -1.84 2.46
N ASP A 118 17.14 -2.38 1.68
CA ASP A 118 16.23 -1.59 0.85
C ASP A 118 14.80 -2.18 0.77
N PHE A 119 13.85 -1.29 0.53
CA PHE A 119 12.45 -1.58 0.21
C PHE A 119 12.18 -1.14 -1.23
N PHE A 120 12.12 -2.10 -2.15
CA PHE A 120 11.99 -1.84 -3.59
C PHE A 120 13.04 -0.87 -4.16
N GLY A 121 14.23 -0.82 -3.57
CA GLY A 121 15.30 0.12 -3.89
C GLY A 121 15.34 1.41 -3.05
N ILE A 122 14.35 1.66 -2.18
CA ILE A 122 14.40 2.74 -1.19
C ILE A 122 15.25 2.27 -0.02
N LYS A 123 16.32 2.99 0.32
CA LYS A 123 17.19 2.60 1.44
C LYS A 123 16.47 2.66 2.79
N LEU A 124 16.58 1.58 3.57
CA LEU A 124 15.97 1.43 4.90
C LEU A 124 16.84 1.97 6.05
#